data_AF-A0A2V5KTA0-F1
#
_entry.id   AF-A0A2V5KTA0-F1
#
_cell.length_a   1.000
_cell.length_b   1.000
_cell.length_c   1.000
_cell.angle_alpha   90.00
_cell.angle_beta   90.00
_cell.angle_gamma   90.00
#
_symmetry.space_group_name_H-M   'P 1'
#
loop_
_entity.id
_entity.type
_entity.pdbx_description
1 polymer ?
#
loop_
_entity_poly.entity_id
_entity_poly.type
_entity_poly.pdbx_seq_one_letter_code
_entity_poly.pdbx_strand_id
1 'polypeptide(L)'
;MKREKCGCGVNGGYFDTNFEPIGLRIVNEEMFVPLRRARLITGVLLASSRGVQIVRSREFSRPQKIAAAIQCGPFLVDVSQRVRGLNNSHRARRTFAATATHDRVLLGVCSEVSLA
;
A
#
# COMPACT_ATOMS: atom_id res chain seq x y z
N MET A 1 -7.84 12.27 -13.17
CA MET A 1 -6.37 12.35 -12.97
C MET A 1 -5.75 12.83 -14.28
N LYS A 2 -4.86 13.83 -14.23
CA LYS A 2 -4.10 14.22 -15.43
C LYS A 2 -3.20 13.05 -15.85
N ARG A 3 -2.96 12.91 -17.15
CA ARG A 3 -1.98 11.94 -17.65
C ARG A 3 -0.60 12.40 -17.22
N GLU A 4 0.00 11.65 -16.30
CA GLU A 4 1.39 11.84 -15.91
C GLU A 4 2.32 10.99 -16.79
N LYS A 5 3.58 11.40 -16.90
CA LYS A 5 4.61 10.65 -17.65
C LYS A 5 5.16 9.49 -16.81
N CYS A 6 4.31 8.50 -16.54
CA CYS A 6 4.69 7.32 -15.77
C CYS A 6 5.42 6.28 -16.65
N GLY A 7 6.57 5.77 -16.19
CA GLY A 7 7.27 4.66 -16.86
C GLY A 7 6.61 3.29 -16.62
N CYS A 8 5.91 3.13 -15.50
CA CYS A 8 5.10 1.94 -15.19
C CYS A 8 4.03 2.27 -14.14
N GLY A 9 3.08 1.34 -13.93
CA GLY A 9 2.05 1.45 -12.91
C GLY A 9 1.29 0.14 -12.72
N VAL A 10 0.67 -0.01 -11.54
CA VAL A 10 -0.19 -1.14 -11.18
C VAL A 10 -1.43 -0.62 -10.45
N ASN A 11 -2.45 -1.47 -10.26
CA ASN A 11 -3.57 -1.11 -9.41
C ASN A 11 -3.13 -0.93 -7.94
N GLY A 12 -3.75 0.01 -7.24
CA GLY A 12 -3.38 0.38 -5.86
C GLY A 12 -4.38 -0.10 -4.81
N GLY A 13 -4.96 0.86 -4.10
CA GLY A 13 -5.90 0.65 -3.00
C GLY A 13 -7.23 0.03 -3.45
N TYR A 14 -8.08 -0.22 -2.45
CA TYR A 14 -9.38 -0.86 -2.63
C TYR A 14 -10.49 0.17 -2.80
N PHE A 15 -11.61 -0.27 -3.38
CA PHE A 15 -12.84 0.48 -3.54
C PHE A 15 -14.00 -0.31 -2.97
N ASP A 16 -15.04 0.36 -2.51
CA ASP A 16 -16.31 -0.29 -2.16
C ASP A 16 -17.18 -0.52 -3.41
N THR A 17 -18.38 -1.05 -3.22
CA THR A 17 -19.32 -1.35 -4.30
C THR A 17 -19.85 -0.11 -5.02
N ASN A 18 -19.72 1.06 -4.42
CA ASN A 18 -20.08 2.35 -5.02
C ASN A 18 -18.88 3.03 -5.69
N PHE A 19 -17.75 2.32 -5.80
CA PHE A 19 -16.48 2.84 -6.31
C PHE A 19 -15.87 3.95 -5.45
N GLU A 20 -16.24 4.05 -4.17
CA GLU A 20 -15.59 4.97 -3.24
C GLU A 20 -14.27 4.35 -2.73
N PRO A 21 -13.16 5.11 -2.71
CA PRO A 21 -11.88 4.62 -2.22
C PRO A 21 -11.92 4.24 -0.73
N ILE A 22 -11.34 3.09 -0.40
CA ILE A 22 -11.28 2.57 0.97
C ILE A 22 -9.88 2.80 1.55
N GLY A 23 -9.81 3.58 2.64
CA GLY A 23 -8.59 3.81 3.41
C GLY A 23 -7.76 4.97 2.88
N LEU A 24 -6.65 5.26 3.57
CA LEU A 24 -5.85 6.47 3.38
C LEU A 24 -5.49 6.68 1.90
N ARG A 25 -5.72 7.89 1.41
CA ARG A 25 -5.22 8.36 0.11
C ARG A 25 -4.72 9.79 0.22
N ILE A 26 -3.44 9.99 -0.05
CA ILE A 26 -2.80 11.30 -0.13
C ILE A 26 -2.19 11.43 -1.53
N VAL A 27 -2.48 12.53 -2.22
CA VAL A 27 -1.92 12.86 -3.54
C VAL A 27 -1.52 14.33 -3.53
N ASN A 28 -0.31 14.66 -3.95
CA ASN A 28 0.20 16.03 -3.94
C ASN A 28 0.03 16.72 -2.58
N GLU A 29 0.37 16.00 -1.51
CA GLU A 29 0.27 16.45 -0.11
C GLU A 29 -1.17 16.66 0.42
N GLU A 30 -2.19 16.51 -0.43
CA GLU A 30 -3.60 16.62 -0.08
C GLU A 30 -4.19 15.26 0.30
N MET A 31 -4.91 15.20 1.42
CA MET A 31 -5.63 14.00 1.84
C MET A 31 -7.01 13.96 1.20
N PHE A 32 -7.26 12.92 0.40
CA PHE A 32 -8.55 12.65 -0.22
C PHE A 32 -9.41 11.73 0.65
N VAL A 33 -8.78 10.77 1.33
CA VAL A 33 -9.46 9.79 2.16
C VAL A 33 -8.64 9.56 3.43
N PRO A 34 -9.25 9.55 4.62
CA PRO A 34 -8.52 9.32 5.86
C PRO A 34 -8.11 7.85 6.01
N LEU A 35 -7.15 7.61 6.91
CA LEU A 35 -6.77 6.25 7.32
C LEU A 35 -7.97 5.50 7.89
N ARG A 36 -8.21 4.28 7.41
CA ARG A 36 -9.31 3.44 7.89
C ARG A 36 -8.77 2.21 8.60
N ARG A 37 -9.27 1.92 9.81
CA ARG A 37 -8.96 0.66 10.48
C ARG A 37 -9.85 -0.44 9.92
N ALA A 38 -9.25 -1.42 9.26
CA ALA A 38 -9.94 -2.62 8.80
C ALA A 38 -8.98 -3.81 8.70
N ARG A 39 -9.53 -5.03 8.77
CA ARG A 39 -8.75 -6.27 8.87
C ARG A 39 -7.82 -6.50 7.67
N LEU A 40 -8.21 -6.09 6.46
CA LEU A 40 -7.46 -6.34 5.24
C LEU A 40 -6.38 -5.28 4.95
N ILE A 41 -6.69 -4.00 5.15
CA ILE A 41 -5.85 -2.86 4.76
C ILE A 41 -4.90 -2.45 5.87
N THR A 42 -3.88 -3.28 6.11
CA THR A 42 -2.99 -3.20 7.28
C THR A 42 -1.65 -2.52 7.02
N GLY A 43 -1.39 -2.05 5.80
CA GLY A 43 -0.18 -1.32 5.43
C GLY A 43 -0.47 0.03 4.79
N VAL A 44 0.53 0.91 4.83
CA VAL A 44 0.54 2.19 4.11
C VAL A 44 1.86 2.29 3.36
N LEU A 45 1.79 2.41 2.03
CA LEU A 45 2.91 2.85 1.19
C LEU A 45 2.88 4.38 1.16
N LEU A 46 3.99 5.03 1.52
CA LEU A 46 4.08 6.49 1.57
C LEU A 46 5.38 7.01 0.97
N ALA A 47 5.30 8.22 0.43
CA ALA A 47 6.43 8.98 -0.08
C ALA A 47 6.55 10.29 0.70
N SER A 48 7.76 10.60 1.16
CA SER A 48 8.10 11.85 1.86
C SER A 48 9.47 12.35 1.40
N SER A 49 9.95 13.45 1.98
CA SER A 49 11.32 13.93 1.76
C SER A 49 12.41 12.94 2.20
N ARG A 50 12.06 11.92 3.00
CA ARG A 50 12.97 10.84 3.43
C ARG A 50 12.96 9.62 2.49
N GLY A 51 12.22 9.69 1.39
CA GLY A 51 12.06 8.59 0.44
C GLY A 51 10.73 7.85 0.59
N VAL A 52 10.70 6.63 0.05
CA VAL A 52 9.51 5.78 0.01
C VAL A 52 9.59 4.72 1.09
N GLN A 53 8.52 4.56 1.85
CA GLN A 53 8.45 3.63 2.97
C GLN A 53 7.12 2.87 2.97
N ILE A 54 7.15 1.67 3.53
CA ILE A 54 5.95 0.91 3.85
C ILE A 54 5.89 0.76 5.36
N VAL A 55 4.81 1.24 5.99
CA VAL A 55 4.61 1.17 7.44
C VAL A 55 3.31 0.43 7.76
N ARG A 56 3.19 -0.16 8.94
CA ARG A 56 1.89 -0.72 9.36
C ARG A 56 0.90 0.42 9.56
N SER A 57 -0.37 0.19 9.24
CA SER A 57 -1.41 1.23 9.42
C SER A 57 -1.52 1.74 10.86
N ARG A 58 -1.19 0.92 11.86
CA ARG A 58 -1.16 1.34 13.28
C ARG A 58 0.01 2.27 13.62
N GLU A 59 1.10 2.20 12.87
CA GLU A 59 2.32 3.02 13.03
C GLU A 59 2.26 4.28 12.17
N PHE A 60 1.30 4.33 11.24
CA PHE A 60 1.04 5.53 10.46
C PHE A 60 0.62 6.67 11.41
N SER A 61 1.56 7.58 11.62
CA SER A 61 1.36 8.84 12.30
C SER A 61 1.76 9.96 11.36
N ARG A 62 1.26 11.17 11.63
CA ARG A 62 1.38 12.31 10.71
C ARG A 62 2.34 13.43 11.17
N PRO A 63 3.55 13.15 11.71
CA PRO A 63 4.43 14.22 12.15
C PRO A 63 5.18 14.93 11.02
N GLN A 64 5.20 14.38 9.78
CA GLN A 64 5.97 14.90 8.65
C GLN A 64 5.09 15.15 7.42
N LYS A 65 5.54 16.08 6.55
CA LYS A 65 4.94 16.35 5.25
C LYS A 65 5.03 15.10 4.35
N ILE A 66 3.89 14.46 4.11
CA ILE A 66 3.75 13.28 3.26
C ILE A 66 3.27 13.75 1.87
N ALA A 67 4.06 13.49 0.83
CA ALA A 67 3.75 13.90 -0.54
C ALA A 67 2.67 13.01 -1.17
N ALA A 68 2.74 11.70 -0.93
CA ALA A 68 1.76 10.74 -1.40
C ALA A 68 1.66 9.57 -0.42
N ALA A 69 0.48 8.99 -0.31
CA ALA A 69 0.28 7.77 0.46
C ALA A 69 -0.93 6.99 -0.05
N ILE A 70 -0.85 5.67 0.05
CA ILE A 70 -1.96 4.77 -0.22
C ILE A 70 -2.02 3.67 0.83
N GLN A 71 -3.19 3.50 1.44
CA GLN A 71 -3.45 2.37 2.32
C GLN A 71 -3.83 1.14 1.50
N CYS A 72 -3.20 0.02 1.80
CA CYS A 72 -3.46 -1.25 1.15
C CYS A 72 -3.17 -2.41 2.11
N GLY A 73 -3.34 -3.65 1.67
CA GLY A 73 -2.93 -4.80 2.45
C GLY A 73 -3.41 -6.15 1.91
N PRO A 74 -3.16 -7.23 2.65
CA PRO A 74 -2.51 -7.21 3.96
C PRO A 74 -1.01 -6.90 3.87
N PHE A 75 -0.43 -6.45 4.98
CA PHE A 75 1.02 -6.36 5.14
C PHE A 75 1.61 -7.78 5.05
N LEU A 76 2.53 -8.01 4.10
CA LEU A 76 3.01 -9.35 3.76
C LEU A 76 4.28 -9.74 4.53
N VAL A 77 5.23 -8.81 4.62
CA VAL A 77 6.56 -9.01 5.20
C VAL A 77 6.90 -7.83 6.09
N ASP A 78 7.27 -8.10 7.34
CA ASP A 78 7.65 -7.12 8.34
C ASP A 78 9.02 -7.45 8.94
N VAL A 79 9.96 -6.51 8.89
CA VAL A 79 11.36 -6.71 9.31
C VAL A 79 11.95 -8.00 8.72
N SER A 80 11.77 -8.19 7.41
CA SER A 80 12.22 -9.38 6.66
C SER A 80 11.61 -10.72 7.12
N GLN A 81 10.52 -10.69 7.89
CA GLN A 81 9.77 -11.87 8.33
C GLN A 81 8.37 -11.88 7.73
N ARG A 82 7.89 -13.05 7.32
CA ARG A 82 6.51 -13.19 6.86
C ARG A 82 5.52 -12.83 7.98
N VAL A 83 4.47 -12.10 7.64
CA VAL A 83 3.37 -11.86 8.57
C VAL A 83 2.60 -13.17 8.78
N ARG A 84 2.39 -13.53 10.05
CA ARG A 84 1.67 -14.77 10.43
C ARG A 84 0.16 -14.59 10.26
N GLY A 85 -0.54 -15.70 10.04
CA GLY A 85 -2.01 -15.72 9.95
C GLY A 85 -2.58 -15.19 8.63
N LEU A 86 -1.73 -14.97 7.62
CA LEU A 86 -2.19 -14.70 6.26
C LEU A 86 -2.84 -15.95 5.66
N ASN A 87 -3.84 -15.73 4.80
CA ASN A 87 -4.61 -16.81 4.19
C ASN A 87 -3.73 -17.60 3.18
N ASN A 88 -3.53 -18.88 3.44
CA ASN A 88 -2.74 -19.80 2.61
C ASN A 88 -3.57 -20.65 1.63
N SER A 89 -4.90 -20.56 1.64
CA SER A 89 -5.79 -21.38 0.81
C SER A 89 -6.39 -20.63 -0.38
N HIS A 90 -6.63 -19.33 -0.26
CA HIS A 90 -7.27 -18.53 -1.31
C HIS A 90 -6.26 -17.98 -2.31
N ARG A 91 -6.14 -18.67 -3.45
CA ARG A 91 -5.30 -18.26 -4.59
C ARG A 91 -6.03 -17.22 -5.45
N ALA A 92 -5.31 -16.17 -5.84
CA ALA A 92 -5.83 -15.13 -6.73
C ALA A 92 -4.69 -14.39 -7.42
N ARG A 93 -5.03 -13.56 -8.42
CA ARG A 93 -4.11 -12.53 -8.91
C ARG A 93 -3.84 -11.49 -7.82
N ARG A 94 -2.58 -11.11 -7.65
CA ARG A 94 -2.14 -10.18 -6.61
C ARG A 94 -1.25 -9.11 -7.21
N THR A 95 -1.39 -7.89 -6.70
CA THR A 95 -0.46 -6.79 -6.91
C THR A 95 0.15 -6.46 -5.56
N PHE A 96 1.46 -6.22 -5.52
CA PHE A 96 2.14 -5.85 -4.29
C PHE A 96 3.17 -4.75 -4.55
N ALA A 97 3.47 -4.02 -3.48
CA ALA A 97 4.60 -3.11 -3.41
C ALA A 97 5.58 -3.62 -2.35
N ALA A 98 6.87 -3.41 -2.57
CA ALA A 98 7.91 -3.72 -1.62
C ALA A 98 8.97 -2.62 -1.60
N THR A 99 9.69 -2.53 -0.50
CA THR A 99 10.88 -1.68 -0.34
C THR A 99 12.03 -2.55 0.15
N ALA A 100 13.20 -2.44 -0.46
CA ALA A 100 14.40 -3.16 0.02
C ALA A 100 15.21 -2.29 0.99
N THR A 101 15.53 -1.07 0.55
CA THR A 101 16.20 0.01 1.28
C THR A 101 15.42 1.31 1.02
N HIS A 102 15.73 2.40 1.74
CA HIS A 102 14.98 3.67 1.69
C HIS A 102 14.84 4.29 0.28
N ASP A 103 15.65 3.84 -0.68
CA ASP A 103 15.77 4.34 -2.05
C ASP A 103 15.28 3.37 -3.13
N ARG A 104 14.91 2.13 -2.78
CA ARG A 104 14.50 1.11 -3.76
C ARG A 104 13.09 0.62 -3.53
N VAL A 105 12.24 0.91 -4.51
CA VAL A 105 10.84 0.49 -4.54
C VAL A 105 10.65 -0.54 -5.63
N LEU A 106 9.82 -1.54 -5.33
CA LEU A 106 9.41 -2.56 -6.29
C LEU A 106 7.89 -2.61 -6.35
N LEU A 107 7.37 -2.77 -7.57
CA LEU A 107 5.99 -3.13 -7.84
C LEU A 107 6.00 -4.51 -8.48
N GLY A 108 5.10 -5.38 -8.04
CA GLY A 108 5.02 -6.75 -8.54
C GLY A 108 3.59 -7.18 -8.78
N VAL A 109 3.43 -8.09 -9.75
CA VAL A 109 2.18 -8.75 -10.06
C VAL A 109 2.40 -10.26 -10.06
N CYS A 110 1.51 -11.00 -9.43
CA CYS A 110 1.52 -12.46 -9.40
C CYS A 110 0.17 -12.99 -9.87
N SER A 111 0.19 -14.14 -10.54
CA SER A 111 -1.02 -14.87 -10.92
C SER A 111 -1.15 -16.11 -10.06
N GLU A 112 -2.35 -16.39 -9.58
CA GLU A 112 -2.69 -17.62 -8.85
C GLU A 112 -1.82 -17.88 -7.61
N VAL A 113 -1.73 -16.94 -6.67
CA VAL A 113 -0.98 -17.13 -5.41
C VAL A 113 -1.83 -16.84 -4.16
N SER A 114 -1.58 -17.60 -3.10
CA SER A 114 -2.04 -17.31 -1.74
C SER A 114 -1.27 -16.11 -1.15
N LEU A 115 -1.68 -15.67 0.05
CA LEU A 115 -0.98 -14.61 0.78
C LEU A 115 0.13 -15.13 1.69
N ALA A 116 0.24 -16.46 1.85
CA ALA A 116 1.16 -17.16 2.74
C ALA A 116 1.80 -18.35 2.04
#